data_AF-A0A8T2RWT6-F1
#
_entry.id   AF-A0A8T2RWT6-F1
#
_cell.length_a   1.000
_cell.length_b   1.000
_cell.length_c   1.000
_cell.angle_alpha   90.00
_cell.angle_beta   90.00
_cell.angle_gamma   90.00
#
_symmetry.space_group_name_H-M   'P 1'
#
loop_
_entity.id
_entity.type
_entity.pdbx_description
1 polymer ?
#
loop_
_entity_poly.entity_id
_entity_poly.type
_entity_poly.pdbx_seq_one_letter_code
_entity_poly.pdbx_strand_id
1 'polypeptide(L)'
;MPSFEGCLALQTLNLSHNNIVGQIPVTLGHLPNLHSLDLSSNNLTGQIPSALAALKIGASSFANNPGLCGQPLPRCSPLEPVSSHINKPVIIISVAIGGFVILLAFTACIFFWRKGRATVRTEEESLPRGSIKTSSSLPVTTEQLVAGTGGFDERNLIGVGGTSKVYKATLTNGLVVAVKLFDWSTNAEKANYFFQKECETLGKLRHRNLVRVLRTCCNTEMKALVLEYMPCGSLENLLFEGDNNGLSWRMLLNIALDVAQALVYLHHECTAPIIHCDLKPSNIVLDEMYIAHVSDFGIARILEPGVSSYSASYFRGTVGYIAPECAAFSQYSIKGDIYSYGIVLLCMLTGRCPTSEFFWEQGVEMHTWVKQFFPDKYEETLSKNLRMDILVSDKVEEALQLMELALSCIVKDPKQRPTAQQIIRTLVHLKSSKTLSLSNQASQSSHGSHSIISVQSSKESSMTVFHQDQEIQPL
;
A
#
# COMPACT_ATOMS: atom_id res chain seq x y z
N MET A 1 -23.72 27.04 7.36
CA MET A 1 -23.29 27.93 6.26
C MET A 1 -21.78 28.20 6.40
N PRO A 2 -20.98 28.19 5.31
CA PRO A 2 -19.54 28.49 5.36
C PRO A 2 -19.25 29.91 5.85
N SER A 3 -18.09 30.15 6.45
CA SER A 3 -17.64 31.51 6.80
C SER A 3 -17.01 32.19 5.58
N PHE A 4 -17.41 33.43 5.31
CA PHE A 4 -16.89 34.26 4.21
C PHE A 4 -16.03 35.43 4.74
N GLU A 5 -15.60 35.34 5.99
CA GLU A 5 -14.76 36.35 6.62
C GLU A 5 -13.42 36.47 5.88
N GLY A 6 -13.06 37.68 5.46
CA GLY A 6 -11.84 37.95 4.70
C GLY A 6 -11.97 37.89 3.17
N CYS A 7 -13.14 37.56 2.62
CA CYS A 7 -13.38 37.59 1.17
C CYS A 7 -13.59 39.01 0.63
N LEU A 8 -12.58 39.88 0.75
CA LEU A 8 -12.66 41.32 0.47
C LEU A 8 -13.01 41.66 -1.00
N ALA A 9 -12.71 40.78 -1.95
CA ALA A 9 -12.98 40.98 -3.37
C ALA A 9 -14.31 40.38 -3.85
N LEU A 10 -15.09 39.74 -2.97
CA LEU A 10 -16.30 39.01 -3.35
C LEU A 10 -17.41 39.98 -3.76
N GLN A 11 -17.87 39.87 -5.01
CA GLN A 11 -18.92 40.74 -5.57
C GLN A 11 -20.29 40.05 -5.70
N THR A 12 -20.28 38.77 -6.04
CA THR A 12 -21.48 37.96 -6.28
C THR A 12 -21.36 36.65 -5.53
N LEU A 13 -22.41 36.30 -4.76
CA LEU A 13 -22.51 35.04 -4.04
C LEU A 13 -23.86 34.39 -4.33
N ASN A 14 -23.84 33.25 -5.01
CA ASN A 14 -25.03 32.45 -5.26
C ASN A 14 -24.91 31.09 -4.56
N LEU A 15 -25.80 30.85 -3.59
CA LEU A 15 -25.93 29.60 -2.84
C LEU A 15 -27.34 29.00 -2.96
N SER A 16 -28.13 29.41 -3.95
CA SER A 16 -29.48 28.90 -4.10
C SER A 16 -29.53 27.41 -4.47
N HIS A 17 -30.65 26.75 -4.19
CA HIS A 17 -30.88 25.33 -4.48
C HIS A 17 -29.90 24.36 -3.80
N ASN A 18 -29.67 24.58 -2.50
CA ASN A 18 -28.85 23.68 -1.69
C ASN A 18 -29.63 23.21 -0.45
N ASN A 19 -29.02 22.32 0.34
CA ASN A 19 -29.57 21.84 1.61
C ASN A 19 -28.97 22.57 2.82
N ILE A 20 -28.69 23.88 2.69
CA ILE A 20 -28.03 24.64 3.76
C ILE A 20 -29.02 24.87 4.91
N VAL A 21 -28.61 24.52 6.12
CA VAL A 21 -29.36 24.71 7.38
C VAL A 21 -28.70 25.76 8.28
N GLY A 22 -29.47 26.31 9.20
CA GLY A 22 -29.02 27.28 10.22
C GLY A 22 -29.41 28.72 9.90
N GLN A 23 -28.81 29.67 10.64
CA GLN A 23 -29.06 31.11 10.46
C GLN A 23 -28.10 31.73 9.45
N ILE A 24 -28.51 32.85 8.85
CA ILE A 24 -27.64 33.66 7.99
C ILE A 24 -26.63 34.40 8.89
N PRO A 25 -25.31 34.25 8.68
CA PRO A 25 -24.31 34.92 9.50
C PRO A 25 -24.29 36.42 9.22
N VAL A 26 -24.24 37.23 10.29
CA VAL A 26 -24.19 38.70 10.20
C VAL A 26 -22.98 39.22 9.43
N THR A 27 -21.87 38.48 9.45
CA THR A 27 -20.60 38.81 8.78
C THR A 27 -20.76 38.97 7.26
N LEU A 28 -21.76 38.33 6.65
CA LEU A 28 -22.03 38.44 5.22
C LEU A 28 -22.43 39.86 4.81
N GLY A 29 -23.06 40.62 5.72
CA GLY A 29 -23.41 42.03 5.50
C GLY A 29 -22.24 43.00 5.67
N HIS A 30 -21.07 42.54 6.12
CA HIS A 30 -19.87 43.37 6.30
C HIS A 30 -18.87 43.25 5.15
N LEU A 31 -19.20 42.50 4.08
CA LEU A 31 -18.32 42.35 2.93
C LEU A 31 -18.34 43.62 2.07
N PRO A 32 -17.18 44.29 1.85
CA PRO A 32 -17.14 45.65 1.31
C PRO A 32 -17.57 45.74 -0.16
N ASN A 33 -17.47 44.64 -0.91
CA ASN A 33 -17.71 44.61 -2.35
C ASN A 33 -18.90 43.73 -2.77
N LEU A 34 -19.64 43.14 -1.83
CA LEU A 34 -20.73 42.23 -2.14
C LEU A 34 -21.98 43.01 -2.57
N HIS A 35 -22.42 42.84 -3.82
CA HIS A 35 -23.60 43.53 -4.36
C HIS A 35 -24.67 42.58 -4.90
N SER A 36 -24.34 41.29 -5.08
CA SER A 36 -25.28 40.26 -5.51
C SER A 36 -25.26 39.06 -4.56
N LEU A 37 -26.42 38.70 -4.02
CA LEU A 37 -26.60 37.57 -3.11
C LEU A 37 -27.88 36.80 -3.47
N ASP A 38 -27.78 35.47 -3.57
CA ASP A 38 -28.93 34.56 -3.69
C ASP A 38 -28.78 33.39 -2.72
N LEU A 39 -29.72 33.27 -1.78
CA LEU A 39 -29.82 32.21 -0.76
C LEU A 39 -31.13 31.41 -0.90
N SER A 40 -31.85 31.58 -2.01
CA SER A 40 -33.17 30.99 -2.19
C SER A 40 -33.15 29.47 -2.25
N SER A 41 -34.27 28.81 -1.94
CA SER A 41 -34.41 27.35 -2.02
C SER A 41 -33.36 26.60 -1.18
N ASN A 42 -33.36 26.88 0.12
CA ASN A 42 -32.55 26.23 1.15
C ASN A 42 -33.43 25.93 2.39
N ASN A 43 -32.82 25.49 3.50
CA ASN A 43 -33.53 25.25 4.77
C ASN A 43 -33.02 26.18 5.88
N LEU A 44 -32.80 27.46 5.53
CA LEU A 44 -32.35 28.49 6.45
C LEU A 44 -33.48 28.93 7.39
N THR A 45 -33.11 29.33 8.60
CA THR A 45 -34.03 29.69 9.69
C THR A 45 -33.59 30.97 10.39
N GLY A 46 -34.52 31.63 11.08
CA GLY A 46 -34.23 32.82 11.89
C GLY A 46 -34.40 34.14 11.15
N GLN A 47 -34.06 35.23 11.83
CA GLN A 47 -34.22 36.57 11.29
C GLN A 47 -33.10 36.92 10.28
N ILE A 48 -33.45 37.53 9.16
CA ILE A 48 -32.48 38.08 8.21
C ILE A 48 -31.68 39.20 8.91
N PRO A 49 -30.33 39.09 8.99
CA PRO A 49 -29.50 40.10 9.64
C PRO A 49 -29.68 41.49 9.01
N SER A 50 -29.86 42.52 9.84
CA SER A 50 -30.01 43.90 9.39
C SER A 50 -28.79 44.42 8.62
N ALA A 51 -27.59 43.86 8.87
CA ALA A 51 -26.38 44.16 8.11
C ALA A 51 -26.54 43.92 6.59
N LEU A 52 -27.43 43.00 6.17
CA LEU A 52 -27.71 42.75 4.75
C LEU A 52 -28.67 43.77 4.13
N ALA A 53 -29.33 44.63 4.93
CA ALA A 53 -30.25 45.63 4.42
C ALA A 53 -29.52 46.71 3.58
N ALA A 54 -28.25 46.99 3.88
CA ALA A 54 -27.43 47.94 3.14
C ALA A 54 -27.21 47.53 1.67
N LEU A 55 -27.31 46.23 1.38
CA LEU A 55 -27.04 45.66 0.05
C LEU A 55 -28.26 45.69 -0.89
N LYS A 56 -29.42 46.19 -0.44
CA LYS A 56 -30.67 46.29 -1.23
C LYS A 56 -31.05 44.98 -1.95
N ILE A 57 -30.79 43.84 -1.31
CA ILE A 57 -31.07 42.52 -1.86
C ILE A 57 -32.60 42.28 -1.89
N GLY A 58 -33.12 41.79 -3.00
CA GLY A 58 -34.55 41.53 -3.18
C GLY A 58 -35.08 40.34 -2.38
N ALA A 59 -36.40 40.31 -2.15
CA ALA A 59 -37.07 39.20 -1.45
C ALA A 59 -36.92 37.84 -2.14
N SER A 60 -36.76 37.84 -3.47
CA SER A 60 -36.51 36.63 -4.26
C SER A 60 -35.26 35.87 -3.82
N SER A 61 -34.21 36.58 -3.42
CA SER A 61 -32.95 36.00 -2.94
C SER A 61 -33.08 35.23 -1.62
N PHE A 62 -34.22 35.33 -0.93
CA PHE A 62 -34.49 34.62 0.33
C PHE A 62 -35.68 33.67 0.21
N ALA A 63 -36.30 33.56 -0.96
CA ALA A 63 -37.49 32.75 -1.20
C ALA A 63 -37.24 31.26 -0.91
N ASN A 64 -38.31 30.50 -0.68
CA ASN A 64 -38.26 29.06 -0.42
C ASN A 64 -37.35 28.65 0.76
N ASN A 65 -37.31 29.47 1.81
CA ASN A 65 -36.70 29.15 3.10
C ASN A 65 -37.78 29.30 4.19
N PRO A 66 -38.46 28.22 4.61
CA PRO A 66 -39.68 28.31 5.42
C PRO A 66 -39.45 28.90 6.82
N GLY A 67 -38.22 28.87 7.33
CA GLY A 67 -37.87 29.41 8.65
C GLY A 67 -37.31 30.82 8.65
N LEU A 68 -37.15 31.48 7.50
CA LEU A 68 -36.62 32.84 7.44
C LEU A 68 -37.72 33.90 7.60
N CYS A 69 -37.41 34.95 8.35
CA CYS A 69 -38.29 36.10 8.54
C CYS A 69 -37.47 37.40 8.70
N GLY A 70 -38.11 38.57 8.62
CA GLY A 70 -37.44 39.87 8.66
C GLY A 70 -37.15 40.43 7.26
N GLN A 71 -36.95 41.74 7.17
CA GLN A 71 -36.85 42.44 5.88
C GLN A 71 -35.73 41.86 4.99
N PRO A 72 -35.98 41.61 3.69
CA PRO A 72 -37.15 42.03 2.89
C PRO A 72 -38.40 41.11 2.97
N LEU A 73 -38.36 40.03 3.77
CA LEU A 73 -39.50 39.15 4.02
C LEU A 73 -40.45 39.74 5.10
N PRO A 74 -41.64 39.14 5.32
CA PRO A 74 -42.52 39.52 6.43
C PRO A 74 -41.80 39.53 7.78
N ARG A 75 -42.18 40.47 8.66
CA ARG A 75 -41.58 40.60 10.00
C ARG A 75 -41.81 39.33 10.80
N CYS A 76 -40.81 38.95 11.59
CA CYS A 76 -40.94 37.82 12.51
C CYS A 76 -42.07 38.11 13.52
N SER A 77 -43.05 37.22 13.60
CA SER A 77 -44.13 37.30 14.58
C SER A 77 -43.57 36.95 15.97
N PRO A 78 -43.92 37.70 17.04
CA PRO A 78 -43.77 37.17 18.40
C PRO A 78 -44.60 35.90 18.50
N LEU A 79 -44.01 34.83 19.05
CA LEU A 79 -44.73 33.59 19.36
C LEU A 79 -45.93 33.93 20.27
N GLU A 80 -47.15 33.90 19.73
CA GLU A 80 -48.32 33.72 20.57
C GLU A 80 -48.38 32.26 21.03
N PRO A 81 -48.63 32.00 22.32
CA PRO A 81 -48.91 30.66 22.78
C PRO A 81 -50.25 30.21 22.19
N VAL A 82 -50.19 29.24 21.28
CA VAL A 82 -51.38 28.58 20.72
C VAL A 82 -52.13 27.89 21.87
N SER A 83 -53.22 28.49 22.34
CA SER A 83 -54.18 27.81 23.21
C SER A 83 -54.97 26.80 22.38
N SER A 84 -54.53 25.54 22.43
CA SER A 84 -55.28 24.45 21.83
C SER A 84 -56.23 23.86 22.89
N HIS A 85 -57.52 24.12 22.74
CA HIS A 85 -58.55 23.31 23.37
C HIS A 85 -58.50 21.91 22.72
N ILE A 86 -57.79 20.97 23.35
CA ILE A 86 -57.69 19.58 22.87
C ILE A 86 -58.61 18.68 23.70
N ASN A 87 -59.53 18.00 23.01
CA ASN A 87 -60.46 17.04 23.58
C ASN A 87 -59.69 15.81 24.11
N LYS A 88 -59.75 15.59 25.44
CA LYS A 88 -59.01 14.57 26.19
C LYS A 88 -59.15 13.09 25.72
N PRO A 89 -60.23 12.60 25.08
CA PRO A 89 -60.25 11.20 24.65
C PRO A 89 -59.38 10.86 23.42
N VAL A 90 -58.97 11.86 22.62
CA VAL A 90 -58.20 11.62 21.38
C VAL A 90 -56.72 11.31 21.67
N ILE A 91 -56.16 11.92 22.73
CA ILE A 91 -54.75 11.73 23.13
C ILE A 91 -54.52 10.29 23.66
N ILE A 92 -55.48 9.73 24.38
CA ILE A 92 -55.34 8.37 24.96
C ILE A 92 -55.30 7.31 23.86
N ILE A 93 -56.14 7.44 22.83
CA ILE A 93 -56.20 6.49 21.71
C ILE A 93 -54.93 6.58 20.85
N SER A 94 -54.40 7.79 20.61
CA SER A 94 -53.20 7.99 19.79
C SER A 94 -51.91 7.56 20.50
N VAL A 95 -51.81 7.74 21.82
CA VAL A 95 -50.67 7.22 22.62
C VAL A 95 -50.70 5.69 22.71
N ALA A 96 -51.89 5.08 22.83
CA ALA A 96 -52.01 3.62 22.83
C ALA A 96 -51.59 2.99 21.50
N ILE A 97 -52.00 3.58 20.37
CA ILE A 97 -51.62 3.11 19.03
C ILE A 97 -50.13 3.32 18.79
N GLY A 98 -49.59 4.49 19.15
CA GLY A 98 -48.15 4.77 19.03
C GLY A 98 -47.29 3.82 19.87
N GLY A 99 -47.70 3.56 21.11
CA GLY A 99 -47.03 2.60 21.99
C GLY A 99 -47.06 1.17 21.44
N PHE A 100 -48.19 0.75 20.86
CA PHE A 100 -48.33 -0.57 20.24
C PHE A 100 -47.44 -0.73 19.00
N VAL A 101 -47.34 0.30 18.15
CA VAL A 101 -46.47 0.29 16.97
C VAL A 101 -44.99 0.23 17.36
N ILE A 102 -44.59 0.97 18.40
CA ILE A 102 -43.21 0.92 18.93
C ILE A 102 -42.90 -0.46 19.52
N LEU A 103 -43.84 -1.07 20.24
CA LEU A 103 -43.68 -2.41 20.79
C LEU A 103 -43.54 -3.47 19.68
N LEU A 104 -44.34 -3.38 18.61
CA LEU A 104 -44.22 -4.25 17.45
C LEU A 104 -42.89 -4.06 16.71
N ALA A 105 -42.43 -2.81 16.54
CA ALA A 105 -41.13 -2.53 15.94
C ALA A 105 -39.98 -3.07 16.78
N PHE A 106 -40.07 -2.95 18.11
CA PHE A 106 -39.06 -3.44 19.05
C PHE A 106 -38.99 -4.97 19.08
N THR A 107 -40.15 -5.64 19.11
CA THR A 107 -40.24 -7.11 19.06
C THR A 107 -39.79 -7.65 17.70
N ALA A 108 -40.13 -6.99 16.59
CA ALA A 108 -39.60 -7.31 15.27
C ALA A 108 -38.07 -7.13 15.20
N CYS A 109 -37.54 -6.03 15.73
CA CYS A 109 -36.09 -5.80 15.83
C CYS A 109 -35.41 -6.93 16.60
N ILE A 110 -35.94 -7.33 17.77
CA ILE A 110 -35.39 -8.45 18.55
C ILE A 110 -35.48 -9.77 17.76
N PHE A 111 -36.59 -10.02 17.07
CA PHE A 111 -36.76 -11.22 16.25
C PHE A 111 -35.73 -11.27 15.11
N PHE A 112 -35.53 -10.18 14.38
CA PHE A 112 -34.52 -10.08 13.32
C PHE A 112 -33.09 -10.13 13.86
N TRP A 113 -32.81 -9.53 15.03
CA TRP A 113 -31.51 -9.65 15.71
C TRP A 113 -31.22 -11.08 16.17
N ARG A 114 -32.22 -11.78 16.71
CA ARG A 114 -32.10 -13.19 17.13
C ARG A 114 -31.97 -14.12 15.93
N LYS A 115 -32.67 -13.85 14.82
CA LYS A 115 -32.54 -14.59 13.57
C LYS A 115 -31.18 -14.34 12.91
N GLY A 116 -30.64 -13.11 12.99
CA GLY A 116 -29.28 -12.77 12.56
C GLY A 116 -28.16 -13.38 13.40
N ARG A 117 -28.43 -13.71 14.67
CA ARG A 117 -27.52 -14.50 15.53
C ARG A 117 -27.68 -16.03 15.38
N ALA A 118 -28.76 -16.50 14.76
CA ALA A 118 -29.04 -17.94 14.63
C ALA A 118 -28.44 -18.59 13.37
N THR A 119 -27.93 -17.80 12.41
CA THR A 119 -27.39 -18.30 11.12
C THR A 119 -25.88 -18.14 10.93
N VAL A 120 -25.11 -17.86 11.97
CA VAL A 120 -23.66 -18.01 11.95
C VAL A 120 -23.28 -19.04 13.03
N ARG A 121 -23.64 -20.29 12.76
CA ARG A 121 -22.98 -21.45 13.38
C ARG A 121 -22.04 -22.01 12.33
N THR A 122 -20.77 -21.79 12.62
CA THR A 122 -19.53 -22.40 12.12
C THR A 122 -19.76 -23.78 11.49
N GLU A 123 -19.51 -23.90 10.18
CA GLU A 123 -18.95 -25.13 9.63
C GLU A 123 -17.44 -25.05 9.82
N GLU A 124 -16.94 -25.78 10.82
CA GLU A 124 -15.53 -26.12 10.94
C GLU A 124 -15.24 -27.21 9.89
N GLU A 125 -14.66 -26.81 8.75
CA GLU A 125 -13.89 -27.74 7.93
C GLU A 125 -12.43 -27.74 8.41
N SER A 126 -12.03 -28.89 8.92
CA SER A 126 -10.72 -29.21 9.45
C SER A 126 -9.64 -29.26 8.35
N LEU A 127 -8.56 -28.48 8.49
CA LEU A 127 -7.29 -28.68 7.79
C LEU A 127 -6.09 -28.65 8.77
N PRO A 128 -5.00 -29.39 8.48
CA PRO A 128 -4.09 -29.87 9.49
C PRO A 128 -3.03 -28.84 9.93
N ARG A 129 -3.03 -28.62 11.24
CA ARG A 129 -1.91 -28.46 12.17
C ARG A 129 -0.52 -28.19 11.55
N GLY A 130 -0.08 -26.94 11.73
CA GLY A 130 1.34 -26.58 11.69
C GLY A 130 1.62 -25.10 11.76
N SER A 131 1.23 -24.39 12.83
CA SER A 131 1.91 -23.16 13.29
C SER A 131 1.35 -22.62 14.62
N ILE A 132 2.28 -22.48 15.57
CA ILE A 132 2.40 -21.47 16.64
C ILE A 132 1.11 -21.09 17.40
N LYS A 133 1.05 -21.53 18.67
CA LYS A 133 0.07 -21.10 19.67
C LYS A 133 0.17 -19.58 19.88
N THR A 134 -0.80 -18.82 19.38
CA THR A 134 -1.04 -17.45 19.81
C THR A 134 -1.75 -17.47 21.16
N SER A 135 -1.00 -17.18 22.22
CA SER A 135 -1.55 -16.95 23.55
C SER A 135 -2.25 -15.59 23.63
N SER A 136 -3.52 -15.63 24.01
CA SER A 136 -4.36 -14.56 24.58
C SER A 136 -4.88 -13.44 23.66
N SER A 137 -6.20 -13.47 23.53
CA SER A 137 -7.11 -12.55 22.85
C SER A 137 -7.40 -11.25 23.64
N LEU A 138 -6.38 -10.57 24.18
CA LEU A 138 -6.61 -9.24 24.74
C LEU A 138 -6.70 -8.20 23.61
N PRO A 139 -7.74 -7.34 23.60
CA PRO A 139 -7.82 -6.25 22.64
C PRO A 139 -6.70 -5.25 22.91
N VAL A 140 -5.86 -5.00 21.91
CA VAL A 140 -4.83 -3.96 21.97
C VAL A 140 -5.51 -2.60 22.13
N THR A 141 -5.30 -1.93 23.26
CA THR A 141 -5.91 -0.62 23.58
C THR A 141 -4.96 0.54 23.27
N THR A 142 -5.51 1.76 23.18
CA THR A 142 -4.71 2.98 22.96
C THR A 142 -3.67 3.17 24.05
N GLU A 143 -4.02 2.90 25.31
CA GLU A 143 -3.10 3.02 26.45
C GLU A 143 -1.93 2.05 26.34
N GLN A 144 -2.17 0.83 25.85
CA GLN A 144 -1.10 -0.14 25.60
C GLN A 144 -0.15 0.31 24.49
N LEU A 145 -0.67 0.95 23.44
CA LEU A 145 0.17 1.49 22.37
C LEU A 145 1.02 2.65 22.87
N VAL A 146 0.44 3.59 23.62
CA VAL A 146 1.15 4.71 24.23
C VAL A 146 2.24 4.20 25.17
N ALA A 147 1.91 3.28 26.08
CA ALA A 147 2.90 2.71 27.00
C ALA A 147 3.99 1.93 26.25
N GLY A 148 3.61 1.11 25.27
CA GLY A 148 4.52 0.26 24.51
C GLY A 148 5.50 1.02 23.62
N THR A 149 5.12 2.22 23.15
CA THR A 149 6.01 3.15 22.42
C THR A 149 6.78 4.10 23.33
N GLY A 150 6.61 4.01 24.66
CA GLY A 150 7.21 4.96 25.61
C GLY A 150 6.67 6.38 25.48
N GLY A 151 5.40 6.53 25.11
CA GLY A 151 4.78 7.84 24.84
C GLY A 151 5.09 8.38 23.46
N PHE A 152 5.32 7.50 22.48
CA PHE A 152 5.81 7.86 21.13
C PHE A 152 7.17 8.56 21.16
N ASP A 153 8.08 8.05 21.99
CA ASP A 153 9.45 8.56 22.12
C ASP A 153 10.24 8.35 20.82
N GLU A 154 11.08 9.32 20.47
CA GLU A 154 11.92 9.30 19.26
C GLU A 154 12.90 8.12 19.25
N ARG A 155 13.28 7.56 20.41
CA ARG A 155 14.11 6.33 20.48
C ARG A 155 13.41 5.09 19.90
N ASN A 156 12.08 5.12 19.83
CA ASN A 156 11.25 4.05 19.28
C ASN A 156 10.80 4.37 17.84
N LEU A 157 11.17 5.51 17.29
CA LEU A 157 10.86 5.87 15.92
C LEU A 157 11.69 5.01 14.96
N ILE A 158 11.00 4.28 14.08
CA ILE A 158 11.62 3.39 13.09
C ILE A 158 11.35 3.83 11.65
N GLY A 159 10.55 4.86 11.44
CA GLY A 159 10.31 5.41 10.11
C GLY A 159 9.52 6.71 10.13
N VAL A 160 9.84 7.62 9.21
CA VAL A 160 9.15 8.90 9.03
C VAL A 160 8.64 8.98 7.60
N GLY A 161 7.32 9.01 7.44
CA GLY A 161 6.65 9.29 6.18
C GLY A 161 6.10 10.72 6.15
N GLY A 162 5.66 11.17 4.97
CA GLY A 162 5.19 12.55 4.79
C GLY A 162 3.91 12.92 5.55
N THR A 163 3.16 11.95 6.08
CA THR A 163 1.94 12.18 6.89
C THR A 163 1.83 11.25 8.10
N SER A 164 2.88 10.48 8.38
CA SER A 164 2.84 9.47 9.44
C SER A 164 4.23 9.18 9.98
N LYS A 165 4.30 8.81 11.25
CA LYS A 165 5.50 8.27 11.90
C LYS A 165 5.25 6.83 12.29
N VAL A 166 6.25 5.96 12.16
CA VAL A 166 6.17 4.55 12.52
C VAL A 166 7.02 4.30 13.75
N TYR A 167 6.42 3.77 14.80
CA TYR A 167 7.10 3.49 16.06
C TYR A 167 7.13 1.99 16.35
N LYS A 168 8.24 1.50 16.89
CA LYS A 168 8.31 0.19 17.52
C LYS A 168 7.58 0.25 18.87
N ALA A 169 6.72 -0.72 19.13
CA ALA A 169 6.04 -0.87 20.41
C ALA A 169 6.20 -2.28 20.94
N THR A 170 6.43 -2.42 22.25
CA THR A 170 6.34 -3.71 22.95
C THR A 170 5.08 -3.71 23.79
N LEU A 171 4.11 -4.56 23.44
CA LEU A 171 2.84 -4.67 24.14
C LEU A 171 3.01 -5.41 25.48
N THR A 172 2.01 -5.29 26.36
CA THR A 172 2.02 -5.90 27.71
C THR A 172 2.14 -7.43 27.71
N ASN A 173 1.73 -8.07 26.62
CA ASN A 173 1.87 -9.51 26.40
C ASN A 173 3.22 -9.93 25.78
N GLY A 174 4.16 -8.99 25.61
CA GLY A 174 5.47 -9.22 24.99
C GLY A 174 5.47 -9.19 23.47
N LEU A 175 4.30 -9.01 22.82
CA LEU A 175 4.24 -8.89 21.36
C LEU A 175 4.88 -7.56 20.91
N VAL A 176 5.85 -7.65 20.01
CA VAL A 176 6.47 -6.49 19.38
C VAL A 176 5.70 -6.15 18.10
N VAL A 177 5.28 -4.90 17.96
CA VAL A 177 4.49 -4.40 16.82
C VAL A 177 5.07 -3.10 16.29
N ALA A 178 4.74 -2.76 15.04
CA ALA A 178 4.98 -1.45 14.46
C ALA A 178 3.68 -0.63 14.49
N VAL A 179 3.76 0.60 14.98
CA VAL A 179 2.62 1.51 15.11
C VAL A 179 2.80 2.67 14.15
N LYS A 180 2.10 2.63 13.00
CA LYS A 180 2.07 3.74 12.04
C LYS A 180 1.03 4.75 12.50
N LEU A 181 1.49 5.82 13.12
CA LEU A 181 0.71 6.92 13.66
C LEU A 181 0.60 8.04 12.62
N PHE A 182 -0.61 8.47 12.29
CA PHE A 182 -0.84 9.53 11.30
C PHE A 182 -0.85 10.90 11.99
N ASP A 183 -0.06 11.83 11.45
CA ASP A 183 0.08 13.17 12.03
C ASP A 183 -1.14 14.02 11.68
N TRP A 184 -2.02 14.17 12.66
CA TRP A 184 -3.23 14.98 12.56
C TRP A 184 -3.00 16.47 12.87
N SER A 185 -1.86 16.82 13.50
CA SER A 185 -1.64 18.17 14.04
C SER A 185 -1.39 19.22 12.95
N THR A 186 -0.79 18.81 11.84
CA THR A 186 -0.40 19.69 10.74
C THR A 186 -1.47 19.78 9.65
N ASN A 187 -2.10 18.66 9.28
CA ASN A 187 -3.18 18.62 8.31
C ASN A 187 -4.11 17.42 8.54
N ALA A 188 -5.15 17.66 9.33
CA ALA A 188 -6.22 16.74 9.65
C ALA A 188 -6.80 16.02 8.43
N GLU A 189 -7.29 16.75 7.43
CA GLU A 189 -7.95 16.15 6.25
C GLU A 189 -7.02 15.22 5.48
N LYS A 190 -5.76 15.65 5.28
CA LYS A 190 -4.73 14.85 4.60
C LYS A 190 -4.44 13.58 5.39
N ALA A 191 -4.20 13.67 6.70
CA ALA A 191 -3.94 12.50 7.54
C ALA A 191 -5.12 11.51 7.53
N ASN A 192 -6.35 12.02 7.55
CA ASN A 192 -7.57 11.23 7.42
C ASN A 192 -7.61 10.43 6.12
N TYR A 193 -7.31 11.12 5.03
CA TYR A 193 -7.31 10.54 3.70
C TYR A 193 -6.33 9.37 3.59
N PHE A 194 -5.08 9.54 4.04
CA PHE A 194 -4.07 8.48 3.99
C PHE A 194 -4.41 7.31 4.91
N PHE A 195 -4.88 7.58 6.14
CA PHE A 195 -5.33 6.55 7.07
C PHE A 195 -6.46 5.71 6.48
N GLN A 196 -7.48 6.37 5.92
CA GLN A 196 -8.62 5.68 5.31
C GLN A 196 -8.20 4.87 4.10
N LYS A 197 -7.29 5.39 3.25
CA LYS A 197 -6.77 4.66 2.09
C LYS A 197 -6.04 3.39 2.47
N GLU A 198 -5.20 3.43 3.49
CA GLU A 198 -4.53 2.24 4.02
C GLU A 198 -5.52 1.22 4.61
N CYS A 199 -6.54 1.68 5.34
CA CYS A 199 -7.59 0.81 5.86
C CYS A 199 -8.41 0.13 4.74
N GLU A 200 -8.72 0.86 3.68
CA GLU A 200 -9.48 0.37 2.52
C GLU A 200 -8.68 -0.62 1.66
N THR A 201 -7.35 -0.49 1.66
CA THR A 201 -6.41 -1.33 0.91
C THR A 201 -5.74 -2.35 1.82
N LEU A 202 -4.54 -2.07 2.33
CA LEU A 202 -3.70 -2.98 3.14
C LEU A 202 -4.46 -3.60 4.32
N GLY A 203 -5.40 -2.86 4.94
CA GLY A 203 -6.26 -3.35 6.01
C GLY A 203 -7.01 -4.65 5.68
N LYS A 204 -7.41 -4.82 4.42
CA LYS A 204 -8.19 -5.97 3.92
C LYS A 204 -7.33 -7.05 3.26
N LEU A 205 -6.06 -6.75 2.96
CA LEU A 205 -5.17 -7.67 2.25
C LEU A 205 -4.52 -8.67 3.21
N ARG A 206 -4.33 -9.91 2.73
CA ARG A 206 -3.65 -10.98 3.46
C ARG A 206 -2.80 -11.78 2.49
N HIS A 207 -1.49 -11.60 2.58
CA HIS A 207 -0.53 -12.30 1.74
C HIS A 207 0.82 -12.37 2.47
N ARG A 208 1.59 -13.44 2.25
CA ARG A 208 2.86 -13.69 2.97
C ARG A 208 3.95 -12.66 2.69
N ASN A 209 3.85 -11.93 1.58
CA ASN A 209 4.81 -10.90 1.17
C ASN A 209 4.21 -9.48 1.25
N LEU A 210 3.15 -9.30 2.05
CA LEU A 210 2.60 -7.98 2.38
C LEU A 210 2.64 -7.80 3.89
N VAL A 211 2.96 -6.60 4.37
CA VAL A 211 2.90 -6.32 5.82
C VAL A 211 1.47 -6.47 6.31
N ARG A 212 1.27 -7.32 7.33
CA ARG A 212 -0.06 -7.57 7.87
C ARG A 212 -0.50 -6.44 8.81
N VAL A 213 -1.68 -5.89 8.53
CA VAL A 213 -2.41 -5.06 9.50
C VAL A 213 -2.99 -5.97 10.58
N LEU A 214 -2.46 -5.87 11.80
CA LEU A 214 -2.96 -6.56 12.97
C LEU A 214 -4.26 -5.91 13.48
N ARG A 215 -4.27 -4.58 13.51
CA ARG A 215 -5.40 -3.79 14.01
C ARG A 215 -5.37 -2.35 13.48
N THR A 216 -6.54 -1.77 13.32
CA THR A 216 -6.74 -0.33 13.09
C THR A 216 -7.18 0.32 14.40
N CYS A 217 -6.62 1.49 14.72
CA CYS A 217 -7.00 2.30 15.85
C CYS A 217 -7.50 3.64 15.31
N CYS A 218 -8.77 3.96 15.57
CA CYS A 218 -9.37 5.23 15.17
C CYS A 218 -10.27 5.73 16.29
N ASN A 219 -9.80 6.73 17.01
CA ASN A 219 -10.59 7.51 17.97
C ASN A 219 -10.35 9.01 17.74
N THR A 220 -10.88 9.86 18.62
CA THR A 220 -10.74 11.33 18.53
C THR A 220 -9.31 11.82 18.68
N GLU A 221 -8.43 11.03 19.29
CA GLU A 221 -7.07 11.42 19.67
C GLU A 221 -5.99 10.72 18.84
N MET A 222 -6.32 9.58 18.23
CA MET A 222 -5.38 8.68 17.60
C MET A 222 -5.97 8.03 16.34
N LYS A 223 -5.22 8.16 15.24
CA LYS A 223 -5.37 7.37 14.03
C LYS A 223 -4.07 6.61 13.80
N ALA A 224 -4.13 5.30 13.98
CA ALA A 224 -2.96 4.46 13.86
C ALA A 224 -3.27 3.10 13.23
N LEU A 225 -2.29 2.55 12.54
CA LEU A 225 -2.27 1.15 12.11
C LEU A 225 -1.26 0.41 12.98
N VAL A 226 -1.71 -0.69 13.58
CA VAL A 226 -0.86 -1.65 14.28
C VAL A 226 -0.50 -2.75 13.28
N LEU A 227 0.77 -2.84 12.95
CA LEU A 227 1.36 -3.70 11.93
C LEU A 227 2.27 -4.73 12.60
N GLU A 228 2.54 -5.83 11.91
CA GLU A 228 3.65 -6.71 12.28
C GLU A 228 4.97 -5.93 12.26
N TYR A 229 5.80 -6.17 13.28
CA TYR A 229 7.12 -5.56 13.34
C TYR A 229 8.10 -6.35 12.49
N MET A 230 8.88 -5.64 11.68
CA MET A 230 9.88 -6.21 10.77
C MET A 230 11.27 -5.89 11.33
N PRO A 231 11.93 -6.83 12.03
CA PRO A 231 13.13 -6.57 12.80
C PRO A 231 14.36 -6.22 11.95
N CYS A 232 14.39 -6.67 10.68
CA CYS A 232 15.52 -6.40 9.78
C CYS A 232 15.39 -5.06 9.04
N GLY A 233 14.39 -4.25 9.37
CA GLY A 233 14.19 -2.92 8.78
C GLY A 233 13.73 -2.96 7.33
N SER A 234 13.99 -1.89 6.58
CA SER A 234 13.69 -1.80 5.16
C SER A 234 14.87 -2.26 4.28
N LEU A 235 14.56 -2.61 3.04
CA LEU A 235 15.56 -2.89 2.02
C LEU A 235 16.46 -1.66 1.75
N GLU A 236 15.95 -0.44 1.97
CA GLU A 236 16.74 0.79 1.87
C GLU A 236 17.87 0.81 2.91
N ASN A 237 17.56 0.51 4.18
CA ASN A 237 18.55 0.45 5.25
C ASN A 237 19.63 -0.60 4.92
N LEU A 238 19.20 -1.75 4.39
CA LEU A 238 20.09 -2.84 4.01
C LEU A 238 21.01 -2.47 2.83
N LEU A 239 20.50 -1.72 1.85
CA LEU A 239 21.27 -1.38 0.65
C LEU A 239 22.19 -0.17 0.81
N PHE A 240 21.78 0.85 1.58
CA PHE A 240 22.43 2.18 1.53
C PHE A 240 23.02 2.68 2.85
N GLU A 241 22.64 2.13 4.00
CA GLU A 241 23.02 2.67 5.32
C GLU A 241 24.05 1.82 6.09
N GLY A 242 24.41 0.63 5.59
CA GLY A 242 25.33 -0.28 6.27
C GLY A 242 26.77 -0.24 5.74
N ASP A 243 27.75 -0.22 6.65
CA ASP A 243 29.20 -0.18 6.33
C ASP A 243 29.75 -1.42 5.60
N ASN A 244 29.05 -2.55 5.57
CA ASN A 244 29.57 -3.76 4.91
C ASN A 244 28.58 -4.88 4.53
N ASN A 245 27.27 -4.66 4.52
CA ASN A 245 26.29 -5.75 4.28
C ASN A 245 25.50 -5.55 2.97
N GLY A 246 26.20 -5.69 1.85
CA GLY A 246 25.53 -5.86 0.56
C GLY A 246 24.78 -7.19 0.50
N LEU A 247 23.84 -7.32 -0.43
CA LEU A 247 23.10 -8.55 -0.62
C LEU A 247 24.01 -9.67 -1.14
N SER A 248 23.87 -10.87 -0.57
CA SER A 248 24.29 -12.08 -1.29
C SER A 248 23.35 -12.32 -2.48
N TRP A 249 23.84 -13.00 -3.52
CA TRP A 249 23.09 -13.37 -4.70
C TRP A 249 21.81 -14.14 -4.36
N ARG A 250 21.92 -15.09 -3.41
CA ARG A 250 20.77 -15.88 -2.93
C ARG A 250 19.72 -15.00 -2.25
N MET A 251 20.15 -14.07 -1.41
CA MET A 251 19.25 -13.15 -0.71
C MET A 251 18.57 -12.20 -1.68
N LEU A 252 19.31 -11.67 -2.65
CA LEU A 252 18.78 -10.82 -3.72
C LEU A 252 17.67 -11.54 -4.50
N LEU A 253 17.92 -12.77 -4.97
CA LEU A 253 16.91 -13.54 -5.70
C LEU A 253 15.67 -13.86 -4.86
N ASN A 254 15.84 -14.12 -3.56
CA ASN A 254 14.71 -14.35 -2.65
C ASN A 254 13.85 -13.09 -2.49
N ILE A 255 14.47 -11.94 -2.21
CA ILE A 255 13.76 -10.66 -2.06
C ILE A 255 13.06 -10.28 -3.36
N ALA A 256 13.73 -10.44 -4.52
CA ALA A 256 13.12 -10.21 -5.83
C ALA A 256 11.86 -11.07 -6.03
N LEU A 257 11.95 -12.36 -5.71
CA LEU A 257 10.82 -13.30 -5.84
C LEU A 257 9.66 -12.93 -4.90
N ASP A 258 9.97 -12.60 -3.64
CA ASP A 258 8.99 -12.22 -2.62
C ASP A 258 8.20 -10.96 -3.04
N VAL A 259 8.90 -9.94 -3.51
CA VAL A 259 8.26 -8.70 -4.00
C VAL A 259 7.45 -8.97 -5.28
N ALA A 260 7.96 -9.78 -6.20
CA ALA A 260 7.21 -10.17 -7.41
C ALA A 260 5.93 -10.95 -7.06
N GLN A 261 5.97 -11.81 -6.04
CA GLN A 261 4.81 -12.56 -5.55
C GLN A 261 3.76 -11.62 -4.93
N ALA A 262 4.18 -10.60 -4.18
CA ALA A 262 3.28 -9.55 -3.71
C ALA A 262 2.60 -8.82 -4.89
N LEU A 263 3.35 -8.48 -5.94
CA LEU A 263 2.79 -7.81 -7.12
C LEU A 263 1.81 -8.70 -7.89
N VAL A 264 2.07 -10.01 -8.02
CA VAL A 264 1.10 -10.95 -8.60
C VAL A 264 -0.21 -10.94 -7.82
N TYR A 265 -0.13 -11.01 -6.49
CA TYR A 265 -1.30 -10.97 -5.63
C TYR A 265 -2.12 -9.68 -5.84
N LEU A 266 -1.44 -8.52 -5.83
CA LEU A 266 -2.09 -7.22 -6.00
C LEU A 266 -2.68 -7.02 -7.40
N HIS A 267 -1.97 -7.42 -8.45
CA HIS A 267 -2.33 -7.12 -9.84
C HIS A 267 -3.32 -8.12 -10.44
N HIS A 268 -3.33 -9.37 -9.95
CA HIS A 268 -4.01 -10.48 -10.63
C HIS A 268 -4.90 -11.34 -9.74
N GLU A 269 -4.64 -11.43 -8.43
CA GLU A 269 -5.39 -12.33 -7.53
C GLU A 269 -6.45 -11.61 -6.69
N CYS A 270 -6.30 -10.29 -6.50
CA CYS A 270 -7.34 -9.46 -5.89
C CYS A 270 -8.57 -9.34 -6.80
N THR A 271 -9.77 -9.20 -6.20
CA THR A 271 -11.05 -9.04 -6.93
C THR A 271 -11.01 -7.89 -7.94
N ALA A 272 -10.32 -6.82 -7.57
CA ALA A 272 -10.00 -5.70 -8.44
C ALA A 272 -8.50 -5.45 -8.33
N PRO A 273 -7.78 -5.21 -9.46
CA PRO A 273 -6.35 -4.97 -9.41
C PRO A 273 -6.00 -3.75 -8.56
N ILE A 274 -4.96 -3.88 -7.75
CA ILE A 274 -4.46 -2.83 -6.86
C ILE A 274 -3.10 -2.36 -7.39
N ILE A 275 -2.99 -1.08 -7.71
CA ILE A 275 -1.74 -0.42 -8.06
C ILE A 275 -1.13 0.12 -6.76
N HIS A 276 0.11 -0.24 -6.45
CA HIS A 276 0.82 0.24 -5.26
C HIS A 276 1.16 1.73 -5.35
N CYS A 277 1.62 2.18 -6.52
CA CYS A 277 2.00 3.56 -6.86
C CYS A 277 3.26 4.11 -6.14
N ASP A 278 3.78 3.47 -5.09
CA ASP A 278 5.02 3.89 -4.40
C ASP A 278 5.97 2.72 -4.09
N LEU A 279 6.19 1.81 -5.04
CA LEU A 279 7.10 0.68 -4.78
C LEU A 279 8.56 1.15 -4.83
N LYS A 280 9.29 0.99 -3.72
CA LYS A 280 10.69 1.42 -3.55
C LYS A 280 11.34 0.67 -2.37
N PRO A 281 12.68 0.70 -2.22
CA PRO A 281 13.38 -0.02 -1.14
C PRO A 281 12.88 0.31 0.27
N SER A 282 12.53 1.57 0.59
CA SER A 282 12.01 1.97 1.92
C SER A 282 10.64 1.37 2.24
N ASN A 283 9.87 0.99 1.20
CA ASN A 283 8.54 0.38 1.35
C ASN A 283 8.59 -1.16 1.27
N ILE A 284 9.78 -1.75 1.15
CA ILE A 284 10.00 -3.20 1.21
C ILE A 284 10.70 -3.50 2.53
N VAL A 285 9.99 -4.10 3.47
CA VAL A 285 10.50 -4.40 4.82
C VAL A 285 10.77 -5.89 5.00
N LEU A 286 11.73 -6.22 5.86
CA LEU A 286 12.32 -7.54 5.98
C LEU A 286 12.05 -8.12 7.38
N ASP A 287 11.52 -9.35 7.41
CA ASP A 287 11.33 -10.08 8.67
C ASP A 287 12.66 -10.66 9.20
N GLU A 288 12.60 -11.39 10.33
CA GLU A 288 13.77 -12.05 10.93
C GLU A 288 14.47 -13.08 10.03
N MET A 289 13.78 -13.59 9.01
CA MET A 289 14.32 -14.53 8.02
C MET A 289 14.72 -13.82 6.72
N TYR A 290 14.64 -12.49 6.68
CA TYR A 290 14.82 -11.65 5.50
C TYR A 290 13.83 -11.96 4.36
N ILE A 291 12.63 -12.42 4.69
CA ILE A 291 11.51 -12.49 3.74
C ILE A 291 10.99 -11.09 3.51
N ALA A 292 10.82 -10.73 2.25
CA ALA A 292 10.39 -9.39 1.88
C ALA A 292 8.87 -9.22 1.97
N HIS A 293 8.46 -8.11 2.56
CA HIS A 293 7.08 -7.70 2.74
C HIS A 293 6.89 -6.29 2.19
N VAL A 294 5.99 -6.14 1.21
CA VAL A 294 5.63 -4.82 0.67
C VAL A 294 4.70 -4.11 1.66
N SER A 295 4.96 -2.82 1.87
CA SER A 295 4.31 -1.96 2.87
C SER A 295 3.99 -0.58 2.28
N ASP A 296 3.27 0.23 3.06
CA ASP A 296 2.87 1.61 2.74
C ASP A 296 1.96 1.77 1.51
N PHE A 297 0.68 1.50 1.74
CA PHE A 297 -0.36 1.59 0.70
C PHE A 297 -1.08 2.95 0.75
N GLY A 298 -0.46 3.97 1.36
CA GLY A 298 -1.06 5.30 1.55
C GLY A 298 -1.54 5.96 0.25
N ILE A 299 -0.89 5.66 -0.88
CA ILE A 299 -1.28 6.16 -2.21
C ILE A 299 -1.76 5.07 -3.17
N ALA A 300 -1.96 3.83 -2.70
CA ALA A 300 -2.38 2.71 -3.52
C ALA A 300 -3.79 2.92 -4.12
N ARG A 301 -4.04 2.34 -5.29
CA ARG A 301 -5.28 2.53 -6.06
C ARG A 301 -5.89 1.20 -6.45
N ILE A 302 -7.15 1.01 -6.07
CA ILE A 302 -7.97 -0.09 -6.57
C ILE A 302 -8.56 0.35 -7.92
N LEU A 303 -8.30 -0.40 -8.98
CA LEU A 303 -8.83 -0.13 -10.31
C LEU A 303 -10.31 -0.54 -10.40
N GLU A 304 -11.09 0.24 -11.14
CA GLU A 304 -12.48 -0.13 -11.45
C GLU A 304 -12.51 -1.30 -12.47
N PRO A 305 -13.57 -2.13 -12.45
CA PRO A 305 -13.71 -3.22 -13.40
C PRO A 305 -13.63 -2.74 -14.86
N GLY A 306 -12.79 -3.39 -15.67
CA GLY A 306 -12.60 -3.05 -17.09
C GLY A 306 -11.68 -1.85 -17.35
N VAL A 307 -11.19 -1.16 -16.30
CA VAL A 307 -10.27 -0.02 -16.42
C VAL A 307 -8.82 -0.50 -16.26
N SER A 308 -7.97 -0.17 -17.22
CA SER A 308 -6.54 -0.57 -17.21
C SER A 308 -5.59 0.46 -16.58
N SER A 309 -6.06 1.69 -16.37
CA SER A 309 -5.25 2.79 -15.84
C SER A 309 -6.09 3.80 -15.07
N TYR A 310 -5.50 4.41 -14.06
CA TYR A 310 -6.07 5.49 -13.25
C TYR A 310 -5.38 6.82 -13.56
N SER A 311 -6.17 7.85 -13.90
CA SER A 311 -5.66 9.21 -14.04
C SER A 311 -5.81 9.95 -12.71
N ALA A 312 -4.69 10.42 -12.15
CA ALA A 312 -4.70 11.17 -10.91
C ALA A 312 -4.78 12.68 -11.18
N SER A 313 -5.49 13.42 -10.30
CA SER A 313 -5.51 14.89 -10.31
C SER A 313 -4.24 15.53 -9.76
N TYR A 314 -3.35 14.75 -9.16
CA TYR A 314 -2.08 15.21 -8.62
C TYR A 314 -1.02 14.12 -8.68
N PHE A 315 0.23 14.54 -8.68
CA PHE A 315 1.42 13.69 -8.74
C PHE A 315 1.55 12.79 -7.51
N ARG A 316 2.02 11.55 -7.73
CA ARG A 316 2.15 10.50 -6.71
C ARG A 316 3.42 9.68 -6.95
N GLY A 317 3.94 9.11 -5.87
CA GLY A 317 5.11 8.25 -5.88
C GLY A 317 6.38 9.01 -5.52
N THR A 318 7.49 8.30 -5.58
CA THR A 318 8.82 8.80 -5.21
C THR A 318 9.72 9.00 -6.43
N VAL A 319 10.35 10.18 -6.52
CA VAL A 319 11.29 10.53 -7.59
C VAL A 319 12.38 9.45 -7.72
N GLY A 320 12.73 9.10 -8.96
CA GLY A 320 13.68 8.03 -9.28
C GLY A 320 13.05 6.66 -9.51
N TYR A 321 11.86 6.40 -8.95
CA TYR A 321 11.14 5.12 -9.09
C TYR A 321 9.91 5.21 -10.00
N ILE A 322 9.41 6.42 -10.24
CA ILE A 322 8.19 6.67 -11.00
C ILE A 322 8.39 6.39 -12.50
N ALA A 323 7.43 5.67 -13.09
CA ALA A 323 7.42 5.38 -14.51
C ALA A 323 7.24 6.65 -15.37
N PRO A 324 7.82 6.72 -16.57
CA PRO A 324 7.76 7.92 -17.42
C PRO A 324 6.34 8.42 -17.72
N GLU A 325 5.38 7.51 -17.94
CA GLU A 325 3.99 7.85 -18.20
C GLU A 325 3.26 8.39 -16.95
N CYS A 326 3.66 7.93 -15.76
CA CYS A 326 3.14 8.44 -14.50
C CYS A 326 3.66 9.86 -14.26
N ALA A 327 4.94 10.11 -14.54
CA ALA A 327 5.55 11.42 -14.40
C ALA A 327 5.03 12.44 -15.43
N ALA A 328 4.88 12.02 -16.69
CA ALA A 328 4.47 12.92 -17.77
C ALA A 328 2.96 13.18 -17.82
N PHE A 329 2.13 12.18 -17.50
CA PHE A 329 0.69 12.25 -17.75
C PHE A 329 -0.17 11.95 -16.51
N SER A 330 0.45 11.73 -15.33
CA SER A 330 -0.28 11.29 -14.13
C SER A 330 -1.17 10.07 -14.37
N GLN A 331 -0.75 9.19 -15.28
CA GLN A 331 -1.45 7.96 -15.64
C GLN A 331 -0.79 6.78 -14.94
N TYR A 332 -1.51 6.17 -14.00
CA TYR A 332 -1.02 5.08 -13.16
C TYR A 332 -1.66 3.76 -13.61
N SER A 333 -0.88 2.70 -13.69
CA SER A 333 -1.36 1.35 -14.01
C SER A 333 -0.52 0.33 -13.27
N ILE A 334 -0.93 -0.95 -13.30
CA ILE A 334 -0.10 -2.05 -12.78
C ILE A 334 1.29 -2.08 -13.43
N LYS A 335 1.44 -1.57 -14.66
CA LYS A 335 2.73 -1.47 -15.37
C LYS A 335 3.64 -0.39 -14.81
N GLY A 336 3.10 0.60 -14.09
CA GLY A 336 3.89 1.58 -13.34
C GLY A 336 4.58 0.93 -12.13
N ASP A 337 3.90 0.01 -11.44
CA ASP A 337 4.54 -0.79 -10.38
C ASP A 337 5.62 -1.70 -10.94
N ILE A 338 5.42 -2.28 -12.15
CA ILE A 338 6.46 -3.08 -12.82
C ILE A 338 7.71 -2.25 -13.12
N TYR A 339 7.56 -1.01 -13.58
CA TYR A 339 8.69 -0.10 -13.77
C TYR A 339 9.42 0.15 -12.44
N SER A 340 8.67 0.49 -11.39
CA SER A 340 9.21 0.74 -10.05
C SER A 340 9.96 -0.48 -9.52
N TYR A 341 9.43 -1.68 -9.75
CA TYR A 341 10.07 -2.95 -9.42
C TYR A 341 11.39 -3.16 -10.18
N GLY A 342 11.44 -2.83 -11.48
CA GLY A 342 12.67 -2.86 -12.25
C GLY A 342 13.75 -1.94 -11.70
N ILE A 343 13.39 -0.74 -11.25
CA ILE A 343 14.31 0.16 -10.56
C ILE A 343 14.79 -0.43 -9.24
N VAL A 344 13.90 -1.07 -8.44
CA VAL A 344 14.29 -1.78 -7.22
C VAL A 344 15.30 -2.91 -7.52
N LEU A 345 15.11 -3.68 -8.59
CA LEU A 345 16.08 -4.68 -9.02
C LEU A 345 17.44 -4.05 -9.33
N LEU A 346 17.47 -2.93 -10.05
CA LEU A 346 18.72 -2.21 -10.32
C LEU A 346 19.36 -1.66 -9.03
N CYS A 347 18.57 -1.19 -8.06
CA CYS A 347 19.10 -0.78 -6.75
C CYS A 347 19.79 -1.95 -6.05
N MET A 348 19.18 -3.14 -6.05
CA MET A 348 19.75 -4.34 -5.44
C MET A 348 21.02 -4.82 -6.14
N LEU A 349 21.05 -4.78 -7.47
CA LEU A 349 22.22 -5.17 -8.27
C LEU A 349 23.39 -4.21 -8.07
N THR A 350 23.11 -2.91 -8.14
CA THR A 350 24.14 -1.86 -8.14
C THR A 350 24.55 -1.41 -6.73
N GLY A 351 23.69 -1.62 -5.74
CA GLY A 351 23.87 -1.06 -4.39
C GLY A 351 23.78 0.48 -4.38
N ARG A 352 23.14 1.09 -5.38
CA ARG A 352 23.04 2.56 -5.50
C ARG A 352 21.59 3.03 -5.45
N CYS A 353 21.38 4.21 -4.88
CA CYS A 353 20.10 4.90 -4.93
C CYS A 353 19.95 5.67 -6.26
N PRO A 354 18.80 5.60 -6.97
CA PRO A 354 18.59 6.28 -8.26
C PRO A 354 18.76 7.80 -8.20
N THR A 355 18.56 8.39 -7.02
CA THR A 355 18.69 9.83 -6.75
C THR A 355 19.96 10.16 -5.96
N SER A 356 20.96 9.26 -5.94
CA SER A 356 22.25 9.55 -5.29
C SER A 356 23.04 10.62 -6.03
N GLU A 357 23.89 11.34 -5.31
CA GLU A 357 24.78 12.38 -5.85
C GLU A 357 25.61 11.87 -7.04
N PHE A 358 26.02 10.60 -7.02
CA PHE A 358 26.75 9.94 -8.10
C PHE A 358 26.08 10.10 -9.48
N PHE A 359 24.76 9.93 -9.56
CA PHE A 359 24.02 10.04 -10.83
C PHE A 359 23.78 11.50 -11.21
N TRP A 360 23.56 12.36 -10.20
CA TRP A 360 23.39 13.80 -10.39
C TRP A 360 24.65 14.45 -10.99
N GLU A 361 25.82 14.16 -10.43
CA GLU A 361 27.11 14.70 -10.90
C GLU A 361 27.44 14.26 -12.33
N GLN A 362 27.02 13.06 -12.72
CA GLN A 362 27.21 12.55 -14.08
C GLN A 362 26.14 13.04 -15.07
N GLY A 363 25.04 13.62 -14.58
CA GLY A 363 23.92 14.04 -15.42
C GLY A 363 23.24 12.88 -16.15
N VAL A 364 23.26 11.67 -15.58
CA VAL A 364 22.67 10.47 -16.19
C VAL A 364 21.71 9.77 -15.24
N GLU A 365 20.62 9.24 -15.78
CA GLU A 365 19.70 8.39 -15.02
C GLU A 365 20.33 7.01 -14.79
N MET A 366 20.04 6.38 -13.64
CA MET A 366 20.58 5.08 -13.25
C MET A 366 20.50 4.03 -14.37
N HIS A 367 19.36 3.91 -15.03
CA HIS A 367 19.18 2.90 -16.06
C HIS A 367 19.93 3.21 -17.35
N THR A 368 20.15 4.48 -17.66
CA THR A 368 20.99 4.90 -18.80
C THR A 368 22.45 4.56 -18.51
N TRP A 369 22.90 4.82 -17.28
CA TRP A 369 24.22 4.42 -16.82
C TRP A 369 24.41 2.90 -16.90
N VAL A 370 23.49 2.08 -16.36
CA VAL A 370 23.58 0.61 -16.45
C VAL A 370 23.69 0.13 -17.91
N LYS A 371 22.88 0.70 -18.82
CA LYS A 371 22.89 0.36 -20.25
C LYS A 371 24.20 0.69 -20.97
N GLN A 372 25.02 1.60 -20.46
CA GLN A 372 26.33 1.91 -21.06
C GLN A 372 27.35 0.79 -20.87
N PHE A 373 27.19 -0.01 -19.81
CA PHE A 373 28.12 -1.09 -19.46
C PHE A 373 27.56 -2.47 -19.79
N PHE A 374 26.25 -2.63 -19.88
CA PHE A 374 25.62 -3.92 -20.16
C PHE A 374 25.60 -4.25 -21.68
N PRO A 375 25.89 -5.50 -22.11
CA PRO A 375 26.25 -6.67 -21.29
C PRO A 375 27.76 -6.83 -21.02
N ASP A 376 28.63 -6.18 -21.79
CA ASP A 376 30.07 -6.54 -21.87
C ASP A 376 30.90 -6.18 -20.62
N LYS A 377 30.44 -5.21 -19.82
CA LYS A 377 31.12 -4.70 -18.62
C LYS A 377 30.16 -4.65 -17.43
N TYR A 378 29.22 -5.60 -17.36
CA TYR A 378 28.16 -5.62 -16.34
C TYR A 378 28.73 -5.54 -14.92
N GLU A 379 29.92 -6.10 -14.67
CA GLU A 379 30.58 -6.11 -13.36
C GLU A 379 30.97 -4.72 -12.83
N GLU A 380 31.07 -3.71 -13.70
CA GLU A 380 31.26 -2.30 -13.31
C GLU A 380 29.99 -1.68 -12.71
N THR A 381 28.84 -2.28 -13.00
CA THR A 381 27.56 -1.81 -12.47
C THR A 381 27.21 -2.43 -11.12
N LEU A 382 27.75 -3.61 -10.81
CA LEU A 382 27.40 -4.37 -9.62
C LEU A 382 28.00 -3.77 -8.34
N SER A 383 27.28 -3.93 -7.23
CA SER A 383 27.86 -3.65 -5.91
C SER A 383 29.06 -4.55 -5.64
N LYS A 384 30.07 -4.04 -4.91
CA LYS A 384 31.33 -4.78 -4.65
C LYS A 384 31.09 -6.17 -4.05
N ASN A 385 30.19 -6.25 -3.06
CA ASN A 385 29.85 -7.50 -2.38
C ASN A 385 29.19 -8.49 -3.33
N LEU A 386 28.25 -8.02 -4.16
CA LEU A 386 27.54 -8.88 -5.09
C LEU A 386 28.43 -9.33 -6.25
N ARG A 387 29.33 -8.47 -6.75
CA ARG A 387 30.33 -8.82 -7.77
C ARG A 387 31.18 -10.00 -7.31
N MET A 388 31.69 -9.96 -6.08
CA MET A 388 32.49 -11.05 -5.52
C MET A 388 31.66 -12.33 -5.35
N ASP A 389 30.45 -12.24 -4.79
CA ASP A 389 29.59 -13.42 -4.58
C ASP A 389 29.18 -14.08 -5.90
N ILE A 390 28.82 -13.29 -6.93
CA ILE A 390 28.47 -13.81 -8.26
C ILE A 390 29.64 -14.54 -8.90
N LEU A 391 30.84 -13.97 -8.83
CA LEU A 391 32.05 -14.59 -9.40
C LEU A 391 32.41 -15.89 -8.68
N VAL A 392 32.42 -15.88 -7.34
CA VAL A 392 32.75 -17.07 -6.54
C VAL A 392 31.69 -18.16 -6.68
N SER A 393 30.43 -17.76 -6.77
CA SER A 393 29.31 -18.69 -6.90
C SER A 393 29.05 -19.13 -8.35
N ASP A 394 29.82 -18.70 -9.34
CA ASP A 394 29.59 -19.00 -10.76
C ASP A 394 28.14 -18.71 -11.19
N LYS A 395 27.73 -17.45 -10.98
CA LYS A 395 26.37 -16.95 -11.22
C LYS A 395 26.27 -15.86 -12.27
N VAL A 396 27.31 -15.73 -13.10
CA VAL A 396 27.44 -14.65 -14.09
C VAL A 396 26.26 -14.65 -15.06
N GLU A 397 25.92 -15.81 -15.61
CA GLU A 397 24.82 -15.93 -16.57
C GLU A 397 23.47 -15.57 -15.94
N GLU A 398 23.20 -16.04 -14.72
CA GLU A 398 21.95 -15.67 -14.03
C GLU A 398 21.91 -14.18 -13.64
N ALA A 399 23.07 -13.57 -13.35
CA ALA A 399 23.17 -12.14 -13.10
C ALA A 399 22.87 -11.31 -14.36
N LEU A 400 23.38 -11.72 -15.51
CA LEU A 400 23.08 -11.08 -16.80
C LEU A 400 21.59 -11.19 -17.12
N GLN A 401 20.98 -12.37 -16.95
CA GLN A 401 19.55 -12.57 -17.17
C GLN A 401 18.68 -11.76 -16.19
N LEU A 402 19.10 -11.61 -14.92
CA LEU A 402 18.40 -10.77 -13.97
C LEU A 402 18.51 -9.28 -14.32
N MET A 403 19.66 -8.84 -14.82
CA MET A 403 19.86 -7.48 -15.28
C MET A 403 19.02 -7.17 -16.52
N GLU A 404 18.97 -8.11 -17.47
CA GLU A 404 18.07 -8.02 -18.63
C GLU A 404 16.60 -7.94 -18.21
N LEU A 405 16.18 -8.76 -17.25
CA LEU A 405 14.84 -8.71 -16.67
C LEU A 405 14.56 -7.33 -16.06
N ALA A 406 15.48 -6.78 -15.27
CA ALA A 406 15.34 -5.44 -14.68
C ALA A 406 15.20 -4.36 -15.77
N LEU A 407 16.03 -4.42 -16.81
CA LEU A 407 15.98 -3.49 -17.94
C LEU A 407 14.68 -3.62 -18.76
N SER A 408 14.13 -4.84 -18.90
CA SER A 408 12.85 -5.08 -19.57
C SER A 408 11.65 -4.50 -18.79
N CYS A 409 11.75 -4.44 -17.45
CA CYS A 409 10.74 -3.86 -16.58
C CYS A 409 10.62 -2.34 -16.73
N ILE A 410 11.70 -1.65 -17.14
CA ILE A 410 11.79 -0.19 -17.17
C ILE A 410 11.72 0.40 -18.59
N VAL A 411 11.28 -0.38 -19.57
CA VAL A 411 11.08 0.13 -20.94
C VAL A 411 10.03 1.24 -20.93
N LYS A 412 10.25 2.27 -21.78
CA LYS A 412 9.40 3.47 -21.84
C LYS A 412 7.94 3.14 -22.14
N ASP A 413 7.68 2.24 -23.10
CA ASP A 413 6.32 1.78 -23.42
C ASP A 413 5.82 0.77 -22.36
N PRO A 414 4.77 1.10 -21.58
CA PRO A 414 4.24 0.23 -20.54
C PRO A 414 3.75 -1.13 -21.07
N LYS A 415 3.34 -1.20 -22.34
CA LYS A 415 2.84 -2.43 -22.96
C LYS A 415 3.94 -3.47 -23.19
N GLN A 416 5.19 -3.02 -23.35
CA GLN A 416 6.35 -3.89 -23.59
C GLN A 416 6.95 -4.44 -22.30
N ARG A 417 6.63 -3.84 -21.15
CA ARG A 417 7.08 -4.35 -19.85
C ARG A 417 6.47 -5.72 -19.58
N PRO A 418 7.17 -6.66 -18.92
CA PRO A 418 6.59 -7.94 -18.52
C PRO A 418 5.44 -7.77 -17.51
N THR A 419 4.67 -8.82 -17.31
CA THR A 419 3.71 -8.95 -16.20
C THR A 419 4.42 -9.48 -14.96
N ALA A 420 3.85 -9.26 -13.77
CA ALA A 420 4.39 -9.84 -12.53
C ALA A 420 4.50 -11.37 -12.61
N GLN A 421 3.55 -12.04 -13.28
CA GLN A 421 3.58 -13.49 -13.50
C GLN A 421 4.75 -13.94 -14.39
N GLN A 422 5.07 -13.18 -15.45
CA GLN A 422 6.23 -13.45 -16.29
C GLN A 422 7.54 -13.24 -15.52
N ILE A 423 7.62 -12.20 -14.69
CA ILE A 423 8.77 -11.92 -13.82
C ILE A 423 9.02 -13.11 -12.89
N ILE A 424 7.99 -13.62 -12.20
CA ILE A 424 8.14 -14.79 -11.32
C ILE A 424 8.69 -16.00 -12.07
N ARG A 425 8.19 -16.30 -13.28
CA ARG A 425 8.69 -17.44 -14.08
C ARG A 425 10.19 -17.31 -14.34
N THR A 426 10.66 -16.12 -14.71
CA THR A 426 12.09 -15.86 -14.92
C THR A 426 12.86 -16.03 -13.61
N LEU A 427 12.41 -15.45 -12.49
CA LEU A 427 13.10 -15.55 -11.21
C LEU A 427 13.18 -16.98 -10.67
N VAL A 428 12.11 -17.76 -10.82
CA VAL A 428 12.09 -19.18 -10.45
C VAL A 428 13.08 -19.97 -11.28
N HIS A 429 13.15 -19.70 -12.59
CA HIS A 429 14.16 -20.28 -13.47
C HIS A 429 15.57 -20.00 -12.94
N LEU A 430 15.92 -18.72 -12.72
CA LEU A 430 17.23 -18.29 -12.21
C LEU A 430 17.62 -18.94 -10.88
N LYS A 431 16.63 -19.14 -9.98
CA LYS A 431 16.84 -19.81 -8.70
C LYS A 431 17.09 -21.31 -8.84
N SER A 432 16.53 -21.93 -9.88
CA SER A 432 16.58 -23.38 -10.13
C SER A 432 17.73 -23.86 -11.01
N SER A 433 18.38 -22.97 -11.78
CA SER A 433 19.39 -23.28 -12.82
C SER A 433 20.64 -24.06 -12.34
N LYS A 434 20.81 -24.32 -11.04
CA LYS A 434 21.86 -25.20 -10.49
C LYS A 434 21.43 -26.65 -10.22
N THR A 435 20.18 -27.02 -10.43
CA THR A 435 19.71 -28.40 -10.17
C THR A 435 19.83 -29.33 -11.38
N LEU A 436 19.96 -28.77 -12.59
CA LEU A 436 19.96 -29.54 -13.85
C LEU A 436 21.36 -29.85 -14.42
N SER A 437 22.41 -29.20 -13.94
CA SER A 437 23.79 -29.47 -14.39
C SER A 437 24.39 -30.73 -13.74
N LEU A 438 23.93 -31.13 -12.56
CA LEU A 438 24.34 -32.38 -11.90
C LEU A 438 23.55 -33.60 -12.40
N SER A 439 22.30 -33.43 -12.87
CA SER A 439 21.52 -34.54 -13.46
C SER A 439 21.95 -34.86 -14.89
N ASN A 440 22.44 -33.89 -15.66
CA ASN A 440 22.90 -34.13 -17.03
C ASN A 440 24.32 -34.74 -17.11
N GLN A 441 25.13 -34.64 -16.06
CA GLN A 441 26.40 -35.40 -15.95
C GLN A 441 26.20 -36.83 -15.41
N ALA A 442 25.15 -37.09 -14.63
CA ALA A 442 24.76 -38.44 -14.22
C ALA A 442 24.02 -39.22 -15.34
N SER A 443 23.40 -38.52 -16.30
CA SER A 443 22.65 -39.13 -17.41
C SER A 443 23.50 -39.42 -18.64
N GLN A 444 24.72 -38.87 -18.74
CA GLN A 444 25.68 -39.17 -19.81
C GLN A 444 26.78 -40.16 -19.41
N SER A 445 26.77 -40.66 -18.16
CA SER A 445 27.69 -41.71 -17.68
C SER A 445 27.03 -43.08 -17.47
N SER A 446 25.76 -43.27 -17.85
CA SER A 446 25.01 -44.52 -17.63
C SER A 446 24.54 -45.24 -18.91
N HIS A 447 25.08 -44.90 -20.09
CA HIS A 447 24.91 -45.69 -21.30
C HIS A 447 26.25 -46.24 -21.80
N GLY A 448 26.75 -47.23 -21.05
CA GLY A 448 27.83 -48.10 -21.46
C GLY A 448 27.84 -49.37 -20.63
N SER A 449 27.70 -50.52 -21.28
CA SER A 449 27.97 -51.89 -20.78
C SER A 449 27.02 -52.49 -19.74
N HIS A 450 25.92 -53.08 -20.23
CA HIS A 450 25.47 -54.38 -19.72
C HIS A 450 25.87 -55.46 -20.73
N SER A 451 26.96 -56.17 -20.44
CA SER A 451 27.13 -57.55 -20.89
C SER A 451 27.92 -58.32 -19.84
N ILE A 452 27.24 -59.37 -19.38
CA ILE A 452 27.60 -60.30 -18.31
C ILE A 452 28.77 -61.18 -18.80
N ILE A 453 29.83 -61.32 -18.00
CA ILE A 453 30.81 -62.40 -18.17
C ILE A 453 30.82 -63.26 -16.92
N SER A 454 30.39 -64.49 -17.12
CA SER A 454 30.45 -65.63 -16.21
C SER A 454 31.88 -66.08 -15.94
N VAL A 455 32.17 -66.40 -14.69
CA VAL A 455 33.40 -67.05 -14.23
C VAL A 455 33.48 -68.49 -14.75
N GLN A 456 34.56 -68.85 -15.44
CA GLN A 456 35.05 -70.23 -15.48
C GLN A 456 36.59 -70.27 -15.48
N SER A 457 37.08 -71.12 -14.60
CA SER A 457 38.47 -71.50 -14.37
C SER A 457 38.96 -72.46 -15.47
N SER A 458 40.19 -72.27 -15.98
CA SER A 458 41.17 -73.35 -16.15
C SER A 458 42.53 -72.87 -16.69
N LYS A 459 43.56 -73.20 -15.90
CA LYS A 459 44.91 -73.70 -16.20
C LYS A 459 45.68 -73.27 -17.47
N GLU A 460 46.87 -72.73 -17.17
CA GLU A 460 48.21 -73.07 -17.71
C GLU A 460 48.38 -73.39 -19.20
N SER A 461 49.22 -72.60 -19.88
CA SER A 461 50.48 -73.09 -20.46
C SER A 461 51.34 -71.96 -21.07
N SER A 462 52.62 -71.98 -20.66
CA SER A 462 53.84 -71.69 -21.43
C SER A 462 54.08 -70.32 -22.09
N MET A 463 55.02 -69.59 -21.47
CA MET A 463 56.34 -69.24 -22.03
C MET A 463 56.44 -69.00 -23.55
N THR A 464 56.78 -67.78 -23.96
CA THR A 464 58.04 -67.51 -24.68
C THR A 464 58.43 -66.03 -24.56
N VAL A 465 59.70 -65.83 -24.23
CA VAL A 465 60.50 -64.61 -24.19
C VAL A 465 60.60 -63.96 -25.57
N PHE A 466 60.68 -62.63 -25.69
CA PHE A 466 61.76 -61.95 -26.43
C PHE A 466 61.84 -60.46 -26.10
N HIS A 467 63.09 -60.06 -25.85
CA HIS A 467 63.65 -58.73 -25.60
C HIS A 467 63.45 -57.74 -26.76
N GLN A 468 63.45 -56.44 -26.39
CA GLN A 468 64.31 -55.34 -26.88
C GLN A 468 63.48 -54.04 -26.82
N ASP A 469 63.74 -53.15 -25.87
CA ASP A 469 64.87 -52.19 -25.79
C ASP A 469 64.67 -50.93 -26.64
N GLN A 470 65.05 -49.82 -26.02
CA GLN A 470 65.35 -48.47 -26.52
C GLN A 470 64.18 -47.48 -26.58
N GLU A 471 64.08 -46.60 -25.57
CA GLU A 471 64.80 -45.30 -25.41
C GLU A 471 64.07 -44.18 -26.19
N ILE A 472 63.41 -43.20 -25.54
CA ILE A 472 64.01 -42.03 -24.86
C ILE A 472 64.89 -41.29 -25.90
N GLN A 473 64.55 -40.12 -26.47
CA GLN A 473 64.33 -38.82 -25.82
C GLN A 473 64.01 -37.71 -26.89
N PRO A 474 64.04 -36.38 -26.62
CA PRO A 474 62.87 -35.51 -26.84
C PRO A 474 63.13 -34.32 -27.81
N LEU A 475 62.10 -33.51 -28.03
CA LEU A 475 62.13 -32.05 -27.92
C LEU A 475 60.71 -31.48 -27.91
#